data_AF-B0XCJ8-F1
#
_entry.id   AF-B0XCJ8-F1
#
_cell.length_a   1.000
_cell.length_b   1.000
_cell.length_c   1.000
_cell.angle_alpha   90.00
_cell.angle_beta   90.00
_cell.angle_gamma   90.00
#
_symmetry.space_group_name_H-M   'P 1'
#
loop_
_entity.id
_entity.type
_entity.pdbx_description
1 polymer ?
#
loop_
_entity_poly.entity_id
_entity_poly.type
_entity_poly.pdbx_seq_one_letter_code
_entity_poly.pdbx_strand_id
1 'polypeptide(L)'
;MAQVPARNPKYSAADLWPPGSKDRDFPPAAFFPVYLGNFLCQQRAELVARVQQYFASKGLLARMVFVRSAQNDPFQSYQDKTKLYDCLVYLTREEDARDAVKYLHRDKYYGHRLNVFPGRNRHYFSPDSTVQVVGQVPGVCDDSPAQMFEDEVRKATCKAISCNARNALDQVLLEFKSSEEMETGIRLAYRKGIGLTSIKTTALKQRFVEADIKQEIRKRQQFVKELPSPDVLRKLMQGKKKRHARLPANHDHVIRALRRIQTVAAQRHLSINLYRAMFPNAYNQFMAVLQASNGDSQAIGFIQTYVAPWQLRQNQLNPWEWMHVHLHNEGLNYVQGVITKRLLN
;
A
#
# COMPACT_ATOMS: atom_id res chain seq x y z
N MET A 1 6.70 6.83 -8.14
CA MET A 1 7.03 5.47 -7.69
C MET A 1 8.52 5.33 -7.78
N ALA A 2 9.17 4.95 -6.69
CA ALA A 2 10.62 4.75 -6.70
C ALA A 2 10.96 3.57 -7.61
N GLN A 3 12.04 3.73 -8.38
CA GLN A 3 12.56 2.70 -9.27
C GLN A 3 13.95 2.31 -8.81
N VAL A 4 14.16 1.01 -8.57
CA VAL A 4 15.50 0.45 -8.40
C VAL A 4 16.18 0.44 -9.78
N PRO A 5 17.46 0.83 -9.89
CA PRO A 5 18.24 0.70 -11.11
C PRO A 5 18.16 -0.72 -11.70
N ALA A 6 18.21 -0.83 -13.04
CA ALA A 6 18.21 -2.15 -13.68
C ALA A 6 19.55 -2.85 -13.42
N ARG A 7 19.51 -4.15 -13.11
CA ARG A 7 20.71 -4.95 -12.88
C ARG A 7 21.04 -5.86 -14.07
N ASN A 8 22.32 -5.91 -14.38
CA ASN A 8 22.99 -6.96 -15.15
C ASN A 8 24.12 -7.51 -14.27
N PRO A 9 24.28 -8.85 -14.12
CA PRO A 9 23.50 -9.90 -14.76
C PRO A 9 22.12 -10.10 -14.13
N LYS A 10 21.19 -10.58 -14.97
CA LYS A 10 19.84 -10.99 -14.56
C LYS A 10 19.91 -12.17 -13.59
N TYR A 11 18.87 -12.37 -12.77
CA TYR A 11 18.79 -13.54 -11.90
C TYR A 11 18.80 -14.84 -12.72
N SER A 12 19.35 -15.87 -12.11
CA SER A 12 19.41 -17.25 -12.57
C SER A 12 18.78 -18.17 -11.52
N ALA A 13 18.60 -19.46 -11.84
CA ALA A 13 18.11 -20.43 -10.87
C ALA A 13 19.05 -20.60 -9.66
N ALA A 14 20.35 -20.37 -9.84
CA ALA A 14 21.34 -20.44 -8.76
C ALA A 14 21.14 -19.31 -7.72
N ASP A 15 20.63 -18.15 -8.15
CA ASP A 15 20.41 -17.00 -7.25
C ASP A 15 19.30 -17.24 -6.22
N LEU A 16 18.47 -18.27 -6.40
CA LEU A 16 17.48 -18.67 -5.37
C LEU A 16 18.12 -19.25 -4.12
N TRP A 17 19.37 -19.70 -4.25
CA TRP A 17 20.10 -20.44 -3.24
C TRP A 17 21.52 -19.88 -3.14
N PRO A 18 21.69 -18.72 -2.47
CA PRO A 18 23.02 -18.14 -2.26
C PRO A 18 23.95 -19.15 -1.55
N PRO A 19 25.28 -19.06 -1.74
CA PRO A 19 26.23 -19.93 -1.06
C PRO A 19 25.98 -19.99 0.45
N GLY A 20 26.00 -21.19 1.04
CA GLY A 20 25.69 -21.40 2.46
C GLY A 20 24.19 -21.51 2.79
N SER A 21 23.27 -21.28 1.84
CA SER A 21 21.81 -21.39 2.10
C SER A 21 21.32 -22.83 2.32
N LYS A 22 22.12 -23.82 1.94
CA LYS A 22 21.85 -25.25 2.17
C LYS A 22 22.31 -25.74 3.54
N ASP A 23 22.96 -24.87 4.32
CA ASP A 23 23.43 -25.22 5.65
C ASP A 23 22.24 -25.40 6.61
N ARG A 24 22.28 -26.46 7.43
CA ARG A 24 21.06 -26.99 8.09
C ARG A 24 20.65 -26.25 9.36
N ASP A 25 21.56 -25.49 9.98
CA ASP A 25 21.36 -24.95 11.32
C ASP A 25 20.60 -23.61 11.36
N PHE A 26 20.74 -22.78 10.32
CA PHE A 26 19.94 -21.55 10.16
C PHE A 26 19.94 -21.08 8.70
N PRO A 27 19.12 -21.70 7.81
CA PRO A 27 19.03 -21.36 6.39
C PRO A 27 18.89 -19.85 6.07
N PRO A 28 18.22 -19.01 6.90
CA PRO A 28 18.12 -17.56 6.66
C PRO A 28 19.45 -16.79 6.79
N ALA A 29 20.51 -17.36 7.38
CA ALA A 29 21.82 -16.71 7.54
C ALA A 29 22.43 -16.31 6.18
N ALA A 30 22.24 -17.13 5.16
CA ALA A 30 22.79 -16.91 3.82
C ALA A 30 22.04 -15.83 3.01
N PHE A 31 20.95 -15.29 3.56
CA PHE A 31 20.13 -14.28 2.91
C PHE A 31 20.31 -12.91 3.58
N PHE A 32 19.70 -11.89 3.01
CA PHE A 32 19.82 -10.51 3.48
C PHE A 32 18.43 -9.96 3.82
N PRO A 33 18.03 -9.99 5.11
CA PRO A 33 16.70 -9.57 5.51
C PRO A 33 16.56 -8.05 5.48
N VAL A 34 15.41 -7.59 5.02
CA VAL A 34 14.92 -6.22 5.19
C VAL A 34 13.60 -6.25 5.95
N TYR A 35 13.45 -5.35 6.91
CA TYR A 35 12.17 -5.08 7.53
C TYR A 35 11.28 -4.31 6.55
N LEU A 36 10.06 -4.80 6.36
CA LEU A 36 9.01 -4.14 5.62
C LEU A 36 7.86 -3.88 6.58
N GLY A 37 7.43 -2.63 6.68
CA GLY A 37 6.25 -2.25 7.45
C GLY A 37 5.27 -1.40 6.66
N ASN A 38 4.05 -1.29 7.19
CA ASN A 38 2.91 -0.62 6.56
C ASN A 38 2.51 -1.23 5.20
N PHE A 39 2.68 -2.54 5.01
CA PHE A 39 2.31 -3.19 3.76
C PHE A 39 0.82 -3.56 3.74
N LEU A 40 0.02 -2.91 2.88
CA LEU A 40 -1.42 -3.15 2.78
C LEU A 40 -1.73 -4.51 2.13
N CYS A 41 -2.43 -5.39 2.84
CA CYS A 41 -2.87 -6.67 2.29
C CYS A 41 -4.26 -7.05 2.82
N GLN A 42 -5.27 -7.16 1.95
CA GLN A 42 -6.63 -7.44 2.41
C GLN A 42 -6.75 -8.80 3.12
N GLN A 43 -6.04 -9.81 2.60
CA GLN A 43 -6.05 -11.16 3.12
C GLN A 43 -4.65 -11.57 3.55
N ARG A 44 -4.46 -11.87 4.83
CA ARG A 44 -3.15 -12.24 5.38
C ARG A 44 -2.55 -13.48 4.70
N ALA A 45 -3.38 -14.44 4.30
CA ALA A 45 -2.93 -15.64 3.59
C ALA A 45 -2.21 -15.33 2.26
N GLU A 46 -2.53 -14.20 1.61
CA GLU A 46 -1.87 -13.77 0.38
C GLU A 46 -0.59 -12.95 0.61
N LEU A 47 -0.30 -12.56 1.86
CA LEU A 47 0.72 -11.57 2.18
C LEU A 47 2.10 -11.94 1.60
N VAL A 48 2.54 -13.18 1.79
CA VAL A 48 3.83 -13.68 1.28
C VAL A 48 3.92 -13.50 -0.25
N ALA A 49 2.91 -13.98 -0.98
CA ALA A 49 2.87 -13.89 -2.43
C ALA A 49 2.82 -12.43 -2.92
N ARG A 50 2.05 -11.57 -2.24
CA ARG A 50 1.93 -10.14 -2.58
C ARG A 50 3.23 -9.38 -2.35
N VAL A 51 3.93 -9.64 -1.26
CA VAL A 51 5.23 -9.06 -0.96
C VAL A 51 6.25 -9.51 -2.01
N GLN A 52 6.33 -10.82 -2.30
CA GLN A 52 7.22 -11.33 -3.36
C GLN A 52 6.94 -10.67 -4.72
N GLN A 53 5.65 -10.53 -5.09
CA GLN A 53 5.27 -9.84 -6.32
C GLN A 53 5.64 -8.35 -6.33
N TYR A 54 5.53 -7.66 -5.18
CA TYR A 54 5.94 -6.27 -5.04
C TYR A 54 7.44 -6.10 -5.29
N PHE A 55 8.28 -6.84 -4.55
CA PHE A 55 9.74 -6.78 -4.73
C PHE A 55 10.15 -7.19 -6.14
N ALA A 56 9.54 -8.24 -6.69
CA ALA A 56 9.81 -8.66 -8.06
C ALA A 56 9.44 -7.57 -9.09
N SER A 57 8.37 -6.81 -8.86
CA SER A 57 8.00 -5.68 -9.71
C SER A 57 9.03 -4.55 -9.68
N LYS A 58 9.79 -4.43 -8.59
CA LYS A 58 10.93 -3.52 -8.45
C LYS A 58 12.23 -4.11 -8.99
N GLY A 59 12.22 -5.36 -9.46
CA GLY A 59 13.39 -6.07 -9.96
C GLY A 59 14.26 -6.69 -8.87
N LEU A 60 13.69 -6.93 -7.68
CA LEU A 60 14.39 -7.54 -6.54
C LEU A 60 13.84 -8.95 -6.27
N LEU A 61 14.72 -9.93 -6.06
CA LEU A 61 14.34 -11.31 -5.75
C LEU A 61 14.18 -11.52 -4.24
N ALA A 62 12.94 -11.38 -3.76
CA ALA A 62 12.55 -11.79 -2.41
C ALA A 62 12.33 -13.30 -2.36
N ARG A 63 13.20 -14.03 -1.66
CA ARG A 63 13.16 -15.50 -1.59
C ARG A 63 12.25 -16.02 -0.49
N MET A 64 12.19 -15.35 0.67
CA MET A 64 11.34 -15.74 1.80
C MET A 64 10.72 -14.49 2.43
N VAL A 65 9.53 -14.64 3.03
CA VAL A 65 8.86 -13.57 3.75
C VAL A 65 8.42 -14.10 5.10
N PHE A 66 9.07 -13.66 6.17
CA PHE A 66 8.66 -14.02 7.51
C PHE A 66 7.67 -13.00 8.06
N VAL A 67 6.46 -13.48 8.35
CA VAL A 67 5.41 -12.75 9.06
C VAL A 67 5.31 -13.35 10.46
N ARG A 68 5.37 -12.58 11.55
CA ARG A 68 5.23 -13.13 12.91
C ARG A 68 3.92 -13.92 13.07
N SER A 69 3.89 -14.95 13.92
CA SER A 69 2.65 -15.69 14.19
C SER A 69 1.72 -14.86 15.08
N ALA A 70 0.41 -15.08 14.95
CA ALA A 70 -0.60 -14.38 15.76
C ALA A 70 -0.38 -14.53 17.27
N GLN A 71 0.19 -15.65 17.72
CA GLN A 71 0.47 -15.93 19.13
C GLN A 71 1.63 -15.11 19.70
N ASN A 72 2.57 -14.69 18.85
CA ASN A 72 3.79 -14.01 19.29
C ASN A 72 3.82 -12.53 18.90
N ASP A 73 2.83 -12.04 18.16
CA ASP A 73 2.78 -10.67 17.67
C ASP A 73 1.80 -9.81 18.50
N PRO A 74 2.31 -8.91 19.39
CA PRO A 74 1.44 -8.06 20.20
C PRO A 74 0.66 -7.04 19.36
N PHE A 75 1.05 -6.80 18.09
CA PHE A 75 0.37 -5.92 17.17
C PHE A 75 -0.60 -6.65 16.24
N GLN A 76 -0.84 -7.94 16.47
CA GLN A 76 -1.66 -8.76 15.59
C GLN A 76 -3.05 -8.16 15.34
N SER A 77 -3.77 -7.84 16.42
CA SER A 77 -5.13 -7.29 16.35
C SER A 77 -5.15 -5.96 15.57
N TYR A 78 -4.16 -5.10 15.81
CA TYR A 78 -4.00 -3.85 15.07
C TYR A 78 -3.72 -4.08 13.58
N GLN A 79 -2.82 -5.00 13.23
CA GLN A 79 -2.48 -5.31 11.84
C GLN A 79 -3.68 -5.94 11.10
N ASP A 80 -4.45 -6.82 11.74
CA ASP A 80 -5.64 -7.42 11.15
C ASP A 80 -6.78 -6.40 10.97
N LYS A 81 -6.92 -5.44 11.89
CA LYS A 81 -7.91 -4.36 11.78
C LYS A 81 -7.57 -3.38 10.67
N THR A 82 -6.31 -2.95 10.61
CA THR A 82 -5.83 -1.96 9.63
C THR A 82 -5.46 -2.55 8.28
N LYS A 83 -5.30 -3.88 8.20
CA LYS A 83 -4.77 -4.63 7.05
C LYS A 83 -3.36 -4.20 6.64
N LEU A 84 -2.62 -3.55 7.54
CA LEU A 84 -1.25 -3.11 7.34
C LEU A 84 -0.33 -4.04 8.11
N TYR A 85 0.48 -4.81 7.39
CA TYR A 85 1.31 -5.84 8.00
C TYR A 85 2.80 -5.47 7.96
N ASP A 86 3.51 -6.01 8.95
CA ASP A 86 4.96 -5.93 9.05
C ASP A 86 5.58 -7.33 8.87
N CYS A 87 6.71 -7.42 8.16
CA CYS A 87 7.40 -8.67 7.90
C CYS A 87 8.91 -8.46 7.70
N LEU A 88 9.67 -9.55 7.81
CA LEU A 88 11.03 -9.62 7.27
C LEU A 88 11.00 -10.23 5.87
N VAL A 89 11.63 -9.55 4.92
CA VAL A 89 11.79 -10.02 3.55
C VAL A 89 13.24 -10.40 3.33
N TYR A 90 13.49 -11.66 3.02
CA TYR A 90 14.83 -12.21 2.81
C TYR A 90 15.19 -12.14 1.33
N LEU A 91 16.13 -11.25 1.01
CA LEU A 91 16.65 -11.07 -0.34
C LEU A 91 17.87 -11.96 -0.55
N THR A 92 18.12 -12.36 -1.80
CA THR A 92 19.17 -13.32 -2.12
C THR A 92 20.55 -12.69 -2.28
N ARG A 93 20.62 -11.38 -2.54
CA ARG A 93 21.87 -10.62 -2.67
C ARG A 93 21.88 -9.46 -1.68
N GLU A 94 23.06 -9.16 -1.15
CA GLU A 94 23.21 -8.06 -0.18
C GLU A 94 22.85 -6.71 -0.80
N GLU A 95 23.31 -6.49 -2.02
CA GLU A 95 23.08 -5.26 -2.73
C GLU A 95 21.58 -5.04 -3.00
N ASP A 96 20.79 -6.11 -3.19
CA ASP A 96 19.33 -6.01 -3.35
C ASP A 96 18.69 -5.48 -2.06
N ALA A 97 19.19 -5.91 -0.90
CA ALA A 97 18.74 -5.42 0.40
C ALA A 97 19.14 -3.96 0.62
N ARG A 98 20.36 -3.57 0.23
CA ARG A 98 20.79 -2.17 0.25
C ARG A 98 19.92 -1.29 -0.65
N ASP A 99 19.61 -1.75 -1.87
CA ASP A 99 18.74 -1.05 -2.80
C ASP A 99 17.30 -0.97 -2.31
N ALA A 100 16.77 -2.03 -1.71
CA ALA A 100 15.44 -2.01 -1.10
C ALA A 100 15.33 -0.92 -0.05
N VAL A 101 16.29 -0.85 0.88
CA VAL A 101 16.32 0.18 1.93
C VAL A 101 16.44 1.59 1.33
N LYS A 102 17.36 1.76 0.37
CA LYS A 102 17.64 3.07 -0.23
C LYS A 102 16.49 3.61 -1.06
N TYR A 103 15.85 2.76 -1.88
CA TYR A 103 14.89 3.19 -2.89
C TYR A 103 13.44 2.90 -2.51
N LEU A 104 13.15 1.87 -1.72
CA LEU A 104 11.76 1.47 -1.43
C LEU A 104 11.24 2.02 -0.09
N HIS A 105 12.11 2.58 0.76
CA HIS A 105 11.65 3.31 1.93
C HIS A 105 10.75 4.48 1.51
N ARG A 106 9.55 4.55 2.10
CA ARG A 106 8.50 5.53 1.81
C ARG A 106 7.94 5.46 0.39
N ASP A 107 8.25 4.42 -0.39
CA ASP A 107 7.55 4.17 -1.66
C ASP A 107 6.06 3.95 -1.40
N LYS A 108 5.23 4.38 -2.35
CA LYS A 108 3.78 4.26 -2.22
C LYS A 108 3.30 2.92 -2.76
N TYR A 109 2.59 2.18 -1.92
CA TYR A 109 1.92 0.93 -2.24
C TYR A 109 0.43 1.01 -1.86
N TYR A 110 -0.46 1.00 -2.86
CA TYR A 110 -1.91 1.19 -2.68
C TYR A 110 -2.29 2.38 -1.77
N GLY A 111 -1.61 3.52 -1.97
CA GLY A 111 -1.84 4.73 -1.17
C GLY A 111 -1.05 4.78 0.15
N HIS A 112 -0.50 3.66 0.62
CA HIS A 112 0.28 3.60 1.85
C HIS A 112 1.78 3.82 1.61
N ARG A 113 2.46 4.49 2.55
CA ARG A 113 3.91 4.72 2.51
C ARG A 113 4.61 3.63 3.31
N LEU A 114 5.41 2.84 2.62
CA LEU A 114 6.13 1.71 3.21
C LEU A 114 7.25 2.18 4.14
N ASN A 115 7.50 1.42 5.21
CA ASN A 115 8.70 1.55 6.00
C ASN A 115 9.64 0.40 5.62
N VAL A 116 10.86 0.71 5.16
CA VAL A 116 11.81 -0.30 4.69
C VAL A 116 13.15 -0.01 5.35
N PHE A 117 13.60 -0.95 6.17
CA PHE A 117 14.83 -0.82 6.97
C PHE A 117 15.64 -2.11 6.89
N PRO A 118 16.95 -2.08 7.18
CA PRO A 118 17.74 -3.29 7.39
C PRO A 118 17.10 -4.23 8.42
N GLY A 119 17.01 -5.52 8.11
CA GLY A 119 16.32 -6.50 8.97
C GLY A 119 17.15 -6.99 10.16
N ARG A 120 18.46 -6.77 10.16
CA ARG A 120 19.38 -7.21 11.24
C ARG A 120 19.69 -6.14 12.28
N ASN A 121 19.75 -4.89 11.82
CA ASN A 121 20.16 -3.76 12.64
C ASN A 121 18.94 -2.95 13.05
N ARG A 122 18.93 -2.51 14.31
CA ARG A 122 17.87 -1.62 14.83
C ARG A 122 18.10 -0.20 14.32
N HIS A 123 17.05 0.39 13.78
CA HIS A 123 17.02 1.81 13.44
C HIS A 123 16.19 2.60 14.45
N TYR A 124 16.70 3.76 14.83
CA TYR A 124 16.11 4.63 15.84
C TYR A 124 15.67 5.95 15.21
N PHE A 125 14.64 6.54 15.81
CA PHE A 125 14.25 7.92 15.60
C PHE A 125 15.27 8.87 16.20
N SER A 126 15.54 9.97 15.51
CA SER A 126 16.33 11.07 16.07
C SER A 126 15.44 11.93 16.98
N PRO A 127 15.76 12.10 18.28
CA PRO A 127 14.99 12.96 19.18
C PRO A 127 14.85 14.40 18.67
N ASP A 128 15.88 14.91 18.00
CA ASP A 128 15.94 16.30 17.51
C ASP A 128 15.02 16.56 16.31
N SER A 129 14.49 15.53 15.67
CA SER A 129 13.62 15.68 14.50
C SER A 129 12.35 14.84 14.59
N THR A 130 12.05 14.25 15.74
CA THR A 130 10.91 13.35 15.92
C THR A 130 9.95 13.87 16.97
N VAL A 131 8.67 13.81 16.62
CA VAL A 131 7.57 14.16 17.53
C VAL A 131 6.69 12.95 17.76
N GLN A 132 6.08 12.92 18.94
CA GLN A 132 4.90 12.14 19.25
C GLN A 132 3.66 13.00 18.99
N VAL A 133 2.62 12.39 18.42
CA VAL A 133 1.29 12.98 18.36
C VAL A 133 0.63 12.85 19.74
N VAL A 134 0.09 13.96 20.25
CA VAL A 134 -0.52 14.05 21.58
C VAL A 134 -1.97 14.47 21.47
N GLY A 135 -2.85 13.74 22.16
CA GLY A 135 -4.29 13.97 22.14
C GLY A 135 -4.94 13.56 20.82
N GLN A 136 -6.18 13.98 20.65
CA GLN A 136 -6.98 13.65 19.48
C GLN A 136 -6.61 14.52 18.28
N VAL A 137 -6.42 13.91 17.12
CA VAL A 137 -6.25 14.64 15.85
C VAL A 137 -7.61 14.75 15.16
N PRO A 138 -8.03 15.96 14.72
CA PRO A 138 -9.32 16.13 14.06
C PRO A 138 -9.49 15.19 12.85
N GLY A 139 -10.58 14.40 12.86
CA GLY A 139 -10.91 13.47 11.77
C GLY A 139 -10.10 12.17 11.74
N VAL A 140 -9.28 11.89 12.76
CA VAL A 140 -8.50 10.65 12.88
C VAL A 140 -8.90 9.94 14.18
N CYS A 141 -9.34 8.69 14.06
CA CYS A 141 -9.65 7.85 15.22
C CYS A 141 -8.35 7.35 15.88
N ASP A 142 -8.37 7.11 17.19
CA ASP A 142 -7.18 6.73 17.96
C ASP A 142 -6.55 5.41 17.49
N ASP A 143 -7.34 4.51 16.93
CA ASP A 143 -6.94 3.21 16.38
C ASP A 143 -6.50 3.27 14.90
N SER A 144 -6.52 4.47 14.30
CA SER A 144 -6.16 4.66 12.90
C SER A 144 -4.69 4.35 12.64
N PRO A 145 -4.32 3.97 11.40
CA PRO A 145 -2.93 3.84 11.01
C PRO A 145 -2.10 5.10 11.25
N ALA A 146 -0.82 4.94 11.61
CA ALA A 146 0.14 6.04 11.77
C ALA A 146 0.18 6.99 10.55
N GLN A 147 -0.11 6.46 9.36
CA GLN A 147 -0.17 7.27 8.15
C GLN A 147 -1.33 8.28 8.12
N MET A 148 -2.48 8.00 8.74
CA MET A 148 -3.59 8.97 8.78
C MET A 148 -3.20 10.20 9.60
N PHE A 149 -2.52 9.99 10.72
CA PHE A 149 -1.91 11.07 11.50
C PHE A 149 -0.85 11.83 10.70
N GLU A 150 0.02 11.12 9.97
CA GLU A 150 0.97 11.75 9.06
C GLU A 150 0.27 12.65 8.03
N ASP A 151 -0.78 12.16 7.37
CA ASP A 151 -1.44 12.88 6.29
C ASP A 151 -2.11 14.18 6.81
N GLU A 152 -2.74 14.17 7.99
CA GLU A 152 -3.28 15.40 8.60
C GLU A 152 -2.18 16.35 9.08
N VAL A 153 -1.09 15.85 9.68
CA VAL A 153 0.06 16.70 10.06
C VAL A 153 0.69 17.34 8.83
N ARG A 154 0.86 16.60 7.73
CA ARG A 154 1.39 17.13 6.47
C ARG A 154 0.48 18.19 5.87
N LYS A 155 -0.84 17.98 5.92
CA LYS A 155 -1.84 18.95 5.46
C LYS A 155 -1.84 20.23 6.30
N ALA A 156 -1.68 20.11 7.62
CA ALA A 156 -1.64 21.24 8.53
C ALA A 156 -0.34 22.07 8.41
N THR A 157 0.79 21.40 8.19
CA THR A 157 2.12 22.02 8.27
C THR A 157 2.78 22.28 6.92
N CYS A 158 2.31 21.61 5.85
CA CYS A 158 2.97 21.55 4.54
C CYS A 158 4.43 21.04 4.62
N LYS A 159 4.82 20.35 5.70
CA LYS A 159 6.18 19.82 5.90
C LYS A 159 6.28 18.35 5.48
N ALA A 160 7.50 17.93 5.15
CA ALA A 160 7.77 16.55 4.78
C ALA A 160 8.01 15.69 6.02
N ILE A 161 7.41 14.51 6.04
CA ILE A 161 7.63 13.50 7.09
C ILE A 161 8.47 12.37 6.48
N SER A 162 9.69 12.21 6.99
CA SER A 162 10.66 11.20 6.54
C SER A 162 10.22 9.80 6.94
N CYS A 163 9.65 9.64 8.14
CA CYS A 163 9.23 8.34 8.67
C CYS A 163 8.04 8.50 9.62
N ASN A 164 7.20 7.47 9.69
CA ASN A 164 6.17 7.33 10.71
C ASN A 164 6.30 5.96 11.38
N ALA A 165 5.87 5.82 12.63
CA ALA A 165 5.74 4.51 13.26
C ALA A 165 4.65 4.51 14.33
N ARG A 166 4.08 3.32 14.55
CA ARG A 166 3.23 3.02 15.70
C ARG A 166 3.72 1.73 16.34
N ASN A 167 4.63 1.87 17.30
CA ASN A 167 5.29 0.76 17.99
C ASN A 167 4.76 0.56 19.42
N ALA A 168 3.84 1.41 19.87
CA ALA A 168 2.88 1.17 20.95
C ALA A 168 1.48 1.56 20.43
N LEU A 169 0.41 0.94 20.94
CA LEU A 169 -0.94 1.11 20.39
C LEU A 169 -1.45 2.56 20.48
N ASP A 170 -1.00 3.28 21.49
CA ASP A 170 -1.33 4.67 21.84
C ASP A 170 -0.26 5.68 21.40
N GLN A 171 0.83 5.22 20.80
CA GLN A 171 1.94 6.09 20.41
C GLN A 171 2.14 6.14 18.89
N VAL A 172 1.93 7.31 18.32
CA VAL A 172 2.28 7.62 16.93
C VAL A 172 3.48 8.56 16.91
N LEU A 173 4.55 8.12 16.25
CA LEU A 173 5.78 8.89 16.06
C LEU A 173 5.89 9.35 14.61
N LEU A 174 6.29 10.60 14.42
CA LEU A 174 6.51 11.23 13.13
C LEU A 174 7.87 11.91 13.13
N GLU A 175 8.72 11.56 12.17
CA GLU A 175 10.03 12.17 11.99
C GLU A 175 9.99 13.17 10.84
N PHE A 176 10.39 14.40 11.11
CA PHE A 176 10.60 15.43 10.11
C PHE A 176 11.99 15.25 9.48
N LYS A 177 12.21 15.92 8.34
CA LYS A 177 13.48 15.84 7.63
C LYS A 177 14.64 16.47 8.42
N SER A 178 14.38 17.47 9.25
CA SER A 178 15.36 18.20 10.06
C SER A 178 14.73 18.75 11.34
N SER A 179 15.57 19.16 12.30
CA SER A 179 15.13 19.85 13.53
C SER A 179 14.36 21.15 13.23
N GLU A 180 14.84 21.94 12.26
CA GLU A 180 14.17 23.18 11.84
C GLU A 180 12.77 22.93 11.27
N GLU A 181 12.63 21.88 10.43
CA GLU A 181 11.32 21.47 9.91
C GLU A 181 10.40 20.96 11.02
N MET A 182 10.96 20.25 12.01
CA MET A 182 10.22 19.78 13.19
C MET A 182 9.67 20.96 14.00
N GLU A 183 10.53 21.89 14.41
CA GLU A 183 10.11 23.05 15.22
C GLU A 183 9.03 23.87 14.51
N THR A 184 9.24 24.13 13.22
CA THR A 184 8.25 24.83 12.39
C THR A 184 6.97 24.02 12.27
N GLY A 185 7.07 22.71 12.09
CA GLY A 185 5.96 21.77 12.02
C GLY A 185 5.11 21.78 13.29
N ILE A 186 5.74 21.75 14.47
CA ILE A 186 5.06 21.83 15.77
C ILE A 186 4.25 23.13 15.88
N ARG A 187 4.87 24.29 15.59
CA ARG A 187 4.19 25.59 15.67
C ARG A 187 2.99 25.67 14.74
N LEU A 188 3.11 25.15 13.51
CA LEU A 188 2.03 25.17 12.52
C LEU A 188 0.90 24.18 12.87
N ALA A 189 1.25 22.98 13.34
CA ALA A 189 0.29 21.96 13.76
C ALA A 189 -0.56 22.45 14.94
N TYR A 190 0.07 23.11 15.93
CA TYR A 190 -0.63 23.68 17.08
C TYR A 190 -1.70 24.70 16.68
N ARG A 191 -1.41 25.57 15.69
CA ARG A 191 -2.40 26.53 15.14
C ARG A 191 -3.60 25.86 14.47
N LYS A 192 -3.48 24.58 14.13
CA LYS A 192 -4.57 23.75 13.57
C LYS A 192 -5.19 22.81 14.62
N GLY A 193 -4.86 23.00 15.90
CA GLY A 193 -5.38 22.17 16.99
C GLY A 193 -4.77 20.77 17.06
N ILE A 194 -3.61 20.54 16.42
CA ILE A 194 -2.91 19.24 16.46
C ILE A 194 -1.78 19.34 17.49
N GLY A 195 -1.87 18.53 18.55
CA GLY A 195 -0.83 18.42 19.57
C GLY A 195 0.35 17.58 19.07
N LEU A 196 1.54 18.18 19.03
CA LEU A 196 2.80 17.49 18.75
C LEU A 196 3.81 17.80 19.86
N THR A 197 4.56 16.81 20.31
CA THR A 197 5.59 16.98 21.34
C THR A 197 6.84 16.22 20.96
N SER A 198 8.01 16.86 21.04
CA SER A 198 9.29 16.20 20.77
C SER A 198 9.50 15.02 21.70
N ILE A 199 10.01 13.92 21.16
CA ILE A 199 10.38 12.77 21.99
C ILE A 199 11.65 13.07 22.78
N LYS A 200 11.73 12.59 24.02
CA LYS A 200 12.92 12.78 24.88
C LYS A 200 13.92 11.65 24.78
N THR A 201 13.48 10.48 24.31
CA THR A 201 14.27 9.24 24.30
C THR A 201 14.30 8.66 22.90
N THR A 202 15.35 7.90 22.62
CA THR A 202 15.44 7.12 21.37
C THR A 202 14.31 6.10 21.32
N ALA A 203 13.53 6.13 20.24
CA ALA A 203 12.49 5.15 19.95
C ALA A 203 12.86 4.36 18.69
N LEU A 204 12.42 3.11 18.59
CA LEU A 204 12.68 2.27 17.42
C LEU A 204 11.80 2.68 16.25
N LYS A 205 12.32 2.56 15.02
CA LYS A 205 11.55 2.67 13.76
C LYS A 205 10.90 1.35 13.35
N GLN A 206 11.42 0.24 13.84
CA GLN A 206 10.99 -1.12 13.52
C GLN A 206 10.35 -1.76 14.74
N ARG A 207 9.26 -2.52 14.54
CA ARG A 207 8.66 -3.31 15.63
C ARG A 207 9.52 -4.49 16.06
N PHE A 208 10.26 -5.06 15.12
CA PHE A 208 11.17 -6.17 15.37
C PHE A 208 12.30 -6.22 14.33
N VAL A 209 13.40 -6.84 14.71
CA VAL A 209 14.52 -7.24 13.83
C VAL A 209 14.72 -8.76 13.89
N GLU A 210 15.53 -9.32 12.99
CA GLU A 210 15.82 -10.76 12.92
C GLU A 210 16.26 -11.35 14.27
N ALA A 211 17.06 -10.61 15.05
CA ALA A 211 17.52 -11.04 16.36
C ALA A 211 16.36 -11.30 17.34
N ASP A 212 15.29 -10.50 17.28
CA ASP A 212 14.15 -10.58 18.21
C ASP A 212 13.30 -11.83 17.98
N ILE A 213 13.31 -12.33 16.75
CA ILE A 213 12.44 -13.41 16.27
C ILE A 213 13.23 -14.64 15.82
N LYS A 214 14.53 -14.70 16.11
CA LYS A 214 15.44 -15.78 15.68
C LYS A 214 14.93 -17.17 16.06
N GLN A 215 14.34 -17.31 17.25
CA GLN A 215 13.76 -18.58 17.70
C GLN A 215 12.47 -18.94 16.96
N GLU A 216 11.61 -17.96 16.67
CA GLU A 216 10.42 -18.17 15.85
C GLU A 216 10.80 -18.59 14.42
N ILE A 217 11.85 -17.99 13.89
CA ILE A 217 12.38 -18.29 12.57
C ILE A 217 12.85 -19.76 12.51
N ARG A 218 13.65 -20.20 13.49
CA ARG A 218 14.16 -21.58 13.58
C ARG A 218 13.04 -22.63 13.66
N LYS A 219 11.96 -22.34 14.37
CA LYS A 219 10.83 -23.26 14.55
C LYS A 219 9.99 -23.45 13.29
N ARG A 220 10.02 -22.52 12.33
CA ARG A 220 9.26 -22.65 11.09
C ARG A 220 10.02 -23.50 10.08
N GLN A 221 9.57 -24.73 9.89
CA GLN A 221 10.08 -25.59 8.79
C GLN A 221 9.65 -25.10 7.40
N GLN A 222 8.70 -24.15 7.32
CA GLN A 222 8.10 -23.68 6.07
C GLN A 222 8.99 -22.71 5.27
N PHE A 223 10.07 -22.16 5.85
CA PHE A 223 11.01 -21.28 5.16
C PHE A 223 11.60 -21.90 3.88
N VAL A 224 11.78 -23.22 3.87
CA VAL A 224 12.29 -23.95 2.70
C VAL A 224 11.27 -23.99 1.55
N LYS A 225 9.97 -24.00 1.87
CA LYS A 225 8.86 -24.24 0.92
C LYS A 225 8.30 -22.98 0.26
N GLU A 226 8.47 -21.81 0.85
CA GLU A 226 7.91 -20.54 0.35
C GLU A 226 8.74 -19.95 -0.81
N LEU A 227 8.81 -20.66 -1.93
CA LEU A 227 9.44 -20.16 -3.15
C LEU A 227 8.54 -19.12 -3.84
N PRO A 228 9.11 -18.07 -4.47
CA PRO A 228 8.34 -17.20 -5.34
C PRO A 228 7.70 -17.99 -6.46
N SER A 229 6.50 -17.59 -6.89
CA SER A 229 5.79 -18.33 -7.94
C SER A 229 6.62 -18.41 -9.24
N PRO A 230 6.47 -19.48 -10.04
CA PRO A 230 7.24 -19.65 -11.27
C PRO A 230 7.12 -18.45 -12.23
N ASP A 231 5.96 -17.80 -12.28
CA ASP A 231 5.75 -16.60 -13.10
C ASP A 231 6.52 -15.38 -12.60
N VAL A 232 6.67 -15.22 -11.28
CA VAL A 232 7.49 -14.16 -10.69
C VAL A 232 8.95 -14.39 -11.06
N LEU A 233 9.43 -15.62 -10.90
CA LEU A 233 10.80 -16.01 -11.23
C LEU A 233 11.11 -15.82 -12.70
N ARG A 234 10.24 -16.31 -13.60
CA ARG A 234 10.39 -16.17 -15.05
C ARG A 234 10.53 -14.69 -15.45
N LYS A 235 9.74 -13.79 -14.86
CA LYS A 235 9.80 -12.35 -15.14
C LYS A 235 11.11 -11.72 -14.68
N LEU A 236 11.58 -12.08 -13.48
CA LEU A 236 12.85 -11.62 -12.93
C LEU A 236 14.04 -12.09 -13.78
N MET A 237 14.06 -13.37 -14.15
CA MET A 237 15.13 -13.97 -14.96
C MET A 237 15.16 -13.42 -16.39
N GLN A 238 13.99 -13.11 -16.98
CA GLN A 238 13.92 -12.48 -18.30
C GLN A 238 14.31 -10.98 -18.26
N GLY A 239 14.49 -10.39 -17.07
CA GLY A 239 14.76 -8.95 -16.90
C GLY A 239 13.57 -8.08 -17.31
N LYS A 240 12.38 -8.67 -17.43
CA LYS A 240 11.15 -7.92 -17.72
C LYS A 240 10.73 -7.26 -16.41
N LYS A 241 11.23 -6.03 -16.18
CA LYS A 241 10.62 -5.14 -15.18
C LYS A 241 9.13 -5.12 -15.47
N LYS A 242 8.29 -5.43 -14.48
CA LYS A 242 6.95 -4.87 -14.50
C LYS A 242 7.18 -3.35 -14.52
N ARG A 243 7.04 -2.72 -15.69
CA ARG A 243 6.24 -1.50 -15.73
C ARG A 243 5.06 -1.86 -14.86
N HIS A 244 4.87 -1.20 -13.70
CA HIS A 244 3.65 -1.31 -12.89
C HIS A 244 2.57 -1.66 -13.88
N ALA A 245 1.95 -2.86 -13.75
CA ALA A 245 0.91 -3.26 -14.68
C ALA A 245 0.09 -2.01 -14.86
N ARG A 246 0.21 -1.36 -16.04
CA ARG A 246 -0.54 -0.14 -16.30
C ARG A 246 -1.92 -0.55 -15.87
N LEU A 247 -2.50 0.19 -14.93
CA LEU A 247 -3.88 -0.03 -14.51
C LEU A 247 -4.61 -0.50 -15.77
N PRO A 248 -5.01 -1.80 -15.83
CA PRO A 248 -5.24 -2.49 -17.10
C PRO A 248 -6.08 -1.55 -17.93
N ALA A 249 -5.70 -1.17 -19.17
CA ALA A 249 -6.12 0.08 -19.83
C ALA A 249 -7.53 0.61 -19.45
N ASN A 250 -8.50 -0.30 -19.32
CA ASN A 250 -9.77 -0.17 -18.60
C ASN A 250 -9.76 0.73 -17.34
N HIS A 251 -8.91 0.49 -16.35
CA HIS A 251 -8.87 1.24 -15.09
C HIS A 251 -8.41 2.70 -15.28
N ASP A 252 -7.54 3.01 -16.24
CA ASP A 252 -7.26 4.41 -16.59
C ASP A 252 -8.50 5.10 -17.17
N HIS A 253 -9.28 4.39 -17.99
CA HIS A 253 -10.54 4.91 -18.51
C HIS A 253 -11.59 5.09 -17.40
N VAL A 254 -11.68 4.18 -16.42
CA VAL A 254 -12.58 4.34 -15.26
C VAL A 254 -12.17 5.53 -14.40
N ILE A 255 -10.87 5.73 -14.14
CA ILE A 255 -10.42 6.93 -13.41
C ILE A 255 -10.80 8.20 -14.17
N ARG A 256 -10.63 8.22 -15.51
CA ARG A 256 -11.02 9.37 -16.34
C ARG A 256 -12.53 9.61 -16.32
N ALA A 257 -13.34 8.55 -16.35
CA ALA A 257 -14.80 8.64 -16.20
C ALA A 257 -15.19 9.27 -14.85
N LEU A 258 -14.60 8.80 -13.75
CA LEU A 258 -14.87 9.34 -12.41
C LEU A 258 -14.39 10.77 -12.23
N ARG A 259 -13.25 11.15 -12.82
CA ARG A 259 -12.79 12.55 -12.84
C ARG A 259 -13.75 13.43 -13.63
N ARG A 260 -14.23 12.96 -14.79
CA ARG A 260 -15.23 13.68 -15.59
C ARG A 260 -16.51 13.92 -14.76
N ILE A 261 -16.96 12.93 -14.01
CA ILE A 261 -18.09 13.07 -13.09
C ILE A 261 -17.81 14.17 -12.05
N GLN A 262 -16.64 14.18 -11.41
CA GLN A 262 -16.29 15.23 -10.46
C GLN A 262 -16.29 16.63 -11.10
N THR A 263 -15.75 16.75 -12.32
CA THR A 263 -15.73 18.01 -13.07
C THR A 263 -17.14 18.48 -13.43
N VAL A 264 -17.98 17.60 -13.96
CA VAL A 264 -19.36 17.94 -14.35
C VAL A 264 -20.22 18.24 -13.11
N ALA A 265 -20.00 17.52 -12.00
CA ALA A 265 -20.65 17.82 -10.73
C ALA A 265 -20.31 19.24 -10.25
N ALA A 266 -19.04 19.63 -10.30
CA ALA A 266 -18.61 20.97 -9.92
C ALA A 266 -19.24 22.06 -10.83
N GLN A 267 -19.27 21.82 -12.15
CA GLN A 267 -19.87 22.75 -13.12
C GLN A 267 -21.38 22.92 -12.92
N ARG A 268 -22.08 21.86 -12.52
CA ARG A 268 -23.53 21.85 -12.31
C ARG A 268 -23.92 22.09 -10.85
N HIS A 269 -22.97 22.45 -9.98
CA HIS A 269 -23.17 22.62 -8.54
C HIS A 269 -23.86 21.42 -7.84
N LEU A 270 -23.52 20.20 -8.27
CA LEU A 270 -24.06 18.96 -7.72
C LEU A 270 -23.20 18.40 -6.59
N SER A 271 -23.83 17.71 -5.64
CA SER A 271 -23.15 17.13 -4.47
C SER A 271 -22.49 15.80 -4.80
N ILE A 272 -21.15 15.77 -4.76
CA ILE A 272 -20.40 14.51 -4.95
C ILE A 272 -20.66 13.49 -3.83
N ASN A 273 -21.03 13.95 -2.64
CA ASN A 273 -21.37 13.08 -1.52
C ASN A 273 -22.72 12.39 -1.76
N LEU A 274 -23.71 13.14 -2.27
CA LEU A 274 -25.00 12.56 -2.69
C LEU A 274 -24.82 11.58 -3.84
N TYR A 275 -23.98 11.92 -4.84
CA TYR A 275 -23.60 10.99 -5.90
C TYR A 275 -23.04 9.67 -5.33
N ARG A 276 -22.09 9.73 -4.40
CA ARG A 276 -21.50 8.53 -3.80
C ARG A 276 -22.52 7.70 -3.03
N ALA A 277 -23.48 8.34 -2.36
CA ALA A 277 -24.56 7.66 -1.66
C ALA A 277 -25.53 6.97 -2.62
N MET A 278 -25.84 7.59 -3.77
CA MET A 278 -26.71 7.01 -4.80
C MET A 278 -26.01 5.93 -5.64
N PHE A 279 -24.69 6.01 -5.80
CA PHE A 279 -23.88 5.14 -6.64
C PHE A 279 -22.64 4.61 -5.91
N PRO A 280 -22.79 3.87 -4.79
CA PRO A 280 -21.66 3.41 -3.97
C PRO A 280 -20.70 2.49 -4.74
N ASN A 281 -21.20 1.82 -5.78
CA ASN A 281 -20.44 0.89 -6.61
C ASN A 281 -20.10 1.43 -8.01
N ALA A 282 -20.14 2.75 -8.24
CA ALA A 282 -19.91 3.34 -9.56
C ALA A 282 -18.59 2.89 -10.22
N TYR A 283 -17.52 2.79 -9.43
CA TYR A 283 -16.23 2.31 -9.93
C TYR A 283 -16.32 0.86 -10.44
N ASN A 284 -16.93 -0.04 -9.64
CA ASN A 284 -17.10 -1.45 -9.99
C ASN A 284 -18.00 -1.62 -11.22
N GLN A 285 -19.06 -0.80 -11.31
CA GLN A 285 -19.95 -0.78 -12.46
C GLN A 285 -19.21 -0.38 -13.75
N PHE A 286 -18.42 0.69 -13.72
CA PHE A 286 -17.64 1.14 -14.89
C PHE A 286 -16.56 0.12 -15.27
N MET A 287 -15.92 -0.50 -14.28
CA MET A 287 -14.96 -1.58 -14.51
C MET A 287 -15.62 -2.79 -15.15
N ALA A 288 -16.76 -3.24 -14.62
CA ALA A 288 -17.49 -4.38 -15.15
C ALA A 288 -17.92 -4.14 -16.60
N VAL A 289 -18.44 -2.95 -16.94
CA VAL A 289 -18.80 -2.60 -18.33
C VAL A 289 -17.61 -2.72 -19.28
N LEU A 290 -16.43 -2.24 -18.88
CA LEU A 290 -15.20 -2.37 -19.68
C LEU A 290 -14.64 -3.78 -19.75
N GLN A 291 -14.85 -4.60 -18.72
CA GLN A 291 -14.38 -5.98 -18.68
C GLN A 291 -15.30 -6.89 -19.50
N ALA A 292 -16.61 -6.70 -19.38
CA ALA A 292 -17.62 -7.40 -20.16
C ALA A 292 -17.42 -7.19 -21.67
N SER A 293 -17.01 -5.99 -22.10
CA SER A 293 -16.70 -5.72 -23.51
C SER A 293 -15.51 -6.54 -24.05
N ASN A 294 -14.69 -7.14 -23.18
CA ASN A 294 -13.60 -8.04 -23.58
C ASN A 294 -13.93 -9.52 -23.34
N GLY A 295 -15.21 -9.86 -23.10
CA GLY A 295 -15.66 -11.24 -22.88
C GLY A 295 -15.49 -11.77 -21.47
N ASP A 296 -15.29 -10.91 -20.45
CA ASP A 296 -15.20 -11.34 -19.06
C ASP A 296 -16.57 -11.80 -18.53
N SER A 297 -16.71 -13.12 -18.32
CA SER A 297 -17.95 -13.77 -17.88
C SER A 297 -18.37 -13.38 -16.46
N GLN A 298 -17.43 -13.07 -15.56
CA GLN A 298 -17.76 -12.58 -14.22
C GLN A 298 -18.29 -11.15 -14.28
N ALA A 299 -17.71 -10.31 -15.13
CA ALA A 299 -18.19 -8.95 -15.35
C ALA A 299 -19.59 -8.92 -16.01
N ILE A 300 -19.85 -9.82 -16.97
CA ILE A 300 -21.17 -10.00 -17.57
C ILE A 300 -22.20 -10.41 -16.52
N GLY A 301 -21.88 -11.41 -15.68
CA GLY A 301 -22.74 -11.85 -14.59
C GLY A 301 -23.03 -10.73 -13.58
N PHE A 302 -22.02 -9.91 -13.25
CA PHE A 302 -22.21 -8.73 -12.42
C PHE A 302 -23.19 -7.74 -13.05
N ILE A 303 -23.04 -7.39 -14.32
CA ILE A 303 -23.93 -6.43 -15.00
C ILE A 303 -25.37 -6.95 -15.05
N GLN A 304 -25.57 -8.25 -15.30
CA GLN A 304 -26.89 -8.87 -15.38
C GLN A 304 -27.62 -8.90 -14.02
N THR A 305 -26.87 -8.96 -12.92
CA THR A 305 -27.43 -9.03 -11.56
C THR A 305 -27.39 -7.69 -10.82
N TYR A 306 -26.67 -6.71 -11.34
CA TYR A 306 -26.56 -5.39 -10.73
C TYR A 306 -27.84 -4.59 -10.91
N VAL A 307 -28.54 -4.37 -9.81
CA VAL A 307 -29.63 -3.41 -9.72
C VAL A 307 -29.10 -2.19 -8.97
N ALA A 308 -29.07 -1.04 -9.64
CA ALA A 308 -28.61 0.18 -9.00
C ALA A 308 -29.63 0.63 -7.94
N PRO A 309 -29.20 1.13 -6.76
CA PRO A 309 -30.12 1.50 -5.67
C PRO A 309 -31.22 2.51 -6.05
N TRP A 310 -31.00 3.34 -7.06
CA TRP A 310 -32.00 4.29 -7.57
C TRP A 310 -33.01 3.65 -8.55
N GLN A 311 -32.68 2.52 -9.19
CA GLN A 311 -33.60 1.79 -10.08
C GLN A 311 -34.72 1.10 -9.30
N LEU A 312 -34.53 0.84 -8.01
CA LEU A 312 -35.59 0.35 -7.12
C LEU A 312 -36.59 1.46 -6.72
N ARG A 313 -36.24 2.73 -6.97
CA ARG A 313 -37.05 3.92 -6.63
C ARG A 313 -37.71 4.54 -7.87
N GLN A 314 -37.92 3.77 -8.94
CA GLN A 314 -38.49 4.24 -10.21
C GLN A 314 -39.75 5.10 -9.97
N ASN A 315 -39.75 6.32 -10.53
CA ASN A 315 -40.77 7.38 -10.40
C ASN A 315 -40.87 8.11 -9.06
N GLN A 316 -40.00 7.84 -8.08
CA GLN A 316 -39.96 8.54 -6.79
C GLN A 316 -38.76 9.48 -6.62
N LEU A 317 -37.88 9.57 -7.62
CA LEU A 317 -36.73 10.46 -7.57
C LEU A 317 -37.18 11.91 -7.75
N ASN A 318 -36.74 12.79 -6.85
CA ASN A 318 -36.95 14.21 -7.03
C ASN A 318 -36.06 14.77 -8.18
N PRO A 319 -36.33 15.98 -8.69
CA PRO A 319 -35.55 16.56 -9.79
C PRO A 319 -34.04 16.63 -9.51
N TRP A 320 -33.64 16.82 -8.24
CA TRP A 320 -32.25 16.90 -7.81
C TRP A 320 -31.54 15.53 -7.86
N GLU A 321 -32.21 14.46 -7.46
CA GLU A 321 -31.70 13.09 -7.59
C GLU A 321 -31.59 12.68 -9.07
N TRP A 322 -32.53 13.12 -9.92
CA TRP A 322 -32.45 12.91 -11.37
C TRP A 322 -31.19 13.51 -11.98
N MET A 323 -30.75 14.69 -11.54
CA MET A 323 -29.50 15.29 -12.00
C MET A 323 -28.28 14.42 -11.66
N HIS A 324 -28.31 13.67 -10.56
CA HIS A 324 -27.23 12.74 -10.18
C HIS A 324 -27.26 11.45 -10.98
N VAL A 325 -28.44 10.99 -11.42
CA VAL A 325 -28.57 9.91 -12.43
C VAL A 325 -27.98 10.33 -13.76
N HIS A 326 -28.29 11.55 -14.23
CA HIS A 326 -27.71 12.10 -15.45
C HIS A 326 -26.19 12.21 -15.35
N LEU A 327 -25.70 12.66 -14.19
CA LEU A 327 -24.27 12.72 -13.90
C LEU A 327 -23.59 11.33 -13.92
N HIS A 328 -24.25 10.28 -13.41
CA HIS A 328 -23.73 8.92 -13.51
C HIS A 328 -23.67 8.44 -14.97
N ASN A 329 -24.71 8.73 -15.75
CA ASN A 329 -24.78 8.38 -17.17
C ASN A 329 -23.69 9.07 -17.99
N GLU A 330 -23.22 10.27 -17.63
CA GLU A 330 -22.04 10.90 -18.24
C GLU A 330 -20.77 10.05 -18.10
N GLY A 331 -20.60 9.39 -16.95
CA GLY A 331 -19.50 8.44 -16.74
C GLY A 331 -19.65 7.18 -17.59
N LEU A 332 -20.87 6.63 -17.68
CA LEU A 332 -21.16 5.47 -18.53
C LEU A 332 -20.94 5.80 -20.02
N ASN A 333 -21.42 6.95 -20.49
CA ASN A 333 -21.24 7.40 -21.87
C ASN A 333 -19.75 7.54 -22.23
N TYR A 334 -18.94 8.05 -21.30
CA TYR A 334 -17.49 8.08 -21.48
C TYR A 334 -16.91 6.66 -21.66
N VAL A 335 -17.31 5.73 -20.80
CA VAL A 335 -16.88 4.33 -20.85
C VAL A 335 -17.32 3.65 -22.15
N GLN A 336 -18.57 3.85 -22.58
CA GLN A 336 -19.09 3.35 -23.84
C GLN A 336 -18.32 3.90 -25.03
N GLY A 337 -18.00 5.19 -25.05
CA GLY A 337 -17.18 5.80 -26.09
C GLY A 337 -15.77 5.21 -26.18
N VAL A 338 -15.21 4.73 -25.06
CA VAL A 338 -13.95 3.97 -25.07
C VAL A 338 -14.13 2.60 -25.73
N ILE A 339 -15.23 1.91 -25.42
CA ILE A 339 -15.55 0.60 -26.02
C ILE A 339 -15.72 0.73 -27.52
N THR A 340 -16.54 1.69 -27.99
CA THR A 340 -16.77 1.93 -29.43
C THR A 340 -15.47 2.21 -30.16
N LYS A 341 -14.57 3.03 -29.59
CA LYS A 341 -13.25 3.30 -30.20
C LYS A 341 -12.36 2.07 -30.30
N ARG A 342 -12.52 1.07 -29.43
CA ARG A 342 -11.77 -0.19 -29.49
C ARG A 342 -12.35 -1.18 -30.49
N LEU A 343 -13.63 -1.08 -30.82
CA LEU A 343 -14.26 -1.93 -31.83
C LEU A 343 -13.99 -1.44 -33.25
N LEU A 344 -13.63 -0.16 -33.40
CA LEU A 344 -13.33 0.49 -34.69
C LEU A 344 -11.83 0.49 -35.06
N ASN A 345 -10.95 0.08 -34.14
CA ASN A 345 -9.51 -0.07 -34.35
C ASN A 345 -9.13 -1.53 -34.13
#